data_AF-A0A6G1M5S0-F1
#
_entry.id   AF-A0A6G1M5S0-F1
#
_cell.length_a   1.000
_cell.length_b   1.000
_cell.length_c   1.000
_cell.angle_alpha   90.00
_cell.angle_beta   90.00
_cell.angle_gamma   90.00
#
_symmetry.space_group_name_H-M   'P 1'
#
loop_
_entity.id
_entity.type
_entity.pdbx_description
1 polymer ?
#
loop_
_entity_poly.entity_id
_entity_poly.type
_entity_poly.pdbx_seq_one_letter_code
_entity_poly.pdbx_strand_id
1 'polypeptide(L)'
;MPAVPQTNTSTPAVVLQSGNYSITTVRDPTGAQFHLSRSPAEDRSLLPKPVLVLPKPVTLSPWKITRNSDGTYTIENGGAPVVNIKGQLFAQLQAQPGVETRWRITSVHWQGQDQFIIESVDRAAGWSLKTTDAASVFSFVQPEIKPLASTRSIPPQYQPSARFIIKRI
;
A
#
# COMPACT_ATOMS: atom_id res chain seq x y z
N MET A 1 -1.74 -49.10 -0.66
CA MET A 1 -0.88 -47.91 -0.88
C MET A 1 -1.71 -46.67 -0.56
N PRO A 2 -1.32 -45.83 0.42
CA PRO A 2 -1.95 -44.52 0.59
C PRO A 2 -1.44 -43.54 -0.48
N ALA A 3 -2.33 -42.67 -0.93
CA ALA A 3 -2.09 -41.70 -1.99
C ALA A 3 -1.03 -40.65 -1.62
N VAL A 4 -0.15 -40.34 -2.58
CA VAL A 4 0.83 -39.25 -2.50
C VAL A 4 0.06 -37.91 -2.62
N PRO A 5 0.25 -36.94 -1.70
CA PRO A 5 -0.38 -35.64 -1.83
C PRO A 5 0.15 -34.90 -3.07
N GLN A 6 -0.76 -34.38 -3.88
CA GLN A 6 -0.41 -33.56 -5.04
C GLN A 6 0.33 -32.30 -4.61
N THR A 7 1.44 -32.04 -5.28
CA THR A 7 2.28 -30.86 -5.11
C THR A 7 1.48 -29.59 -5.39
N ASN A 8 1.30 -28.76 -4.35
CA ASN A 8 0.77 -27.41 -4.48
C ASN A 8 1.65 -26.62 -5.46
N THR A 9 1.13 -26.34 -6.65
CA THR A 9 1.73 -25.41 -7.61
C THR A 9 1.64 -24.01 -7.02
N SER A 10 2.72 -23.52 -6.41
CA SER A 10 2.78 -22.13 -5.96
C SER A 10 2.74 -21.23 -7.18
N THR A 11 1.65 -20.48 -7.36
CA THR A 11 1.63 -19.37 -8.31
C THR A 11 2.83 -18.46 -8.00
N PRO A 12 3.67 -18.14 -8.98
CA PRO A 12 4.84 -17.29 -8.74
C PRO A 12 4.39 -15.92 -8.22
N ALA A 13 5.13 -15.38 -7.25
CA ALA A 13 4.82 -14.08 -6.68
C ALA A 13 4.80 -13.01 -7.78
N VAL A 14 3.69 -12.27 -7.88
CA VAL A 14 3.53 -11.21 -8.88
C VAL A 14 4.50 -10.07 -8.56
N VAL A 15 5.43 -9.82 -9.48
CA VAL A 15 6.35 -8.68 -9.41
C VAL A 15 5.71 -7.49 -10.13
N LEU A 16 5.45 -6.42 -9.38
CA LEU A 16 4.85 -5.21 -9.93
C LEU A 16 5.85 -4.51 -10.88
N GLN A 17 5.38 -4.13 -12.06
CA GLN A 17 6.17 -3.41 -13.06
C GLN A 17 6.14 -1.90 -12.82
N SER A 18 7.04 -1.15 -13.45
CA SER A 18 6.96 0.31 -13.45
C SER A 18 5.77 0.79 -14.29
N GLY A 19 5.10 1.85 -13.84
CA GLY A 19 3.95 2.40 -14.56
C GLY A 19 3.05 3.27 -13.70
N ASN A 20 1.88 3.61 -14.25
CA ASN A 20 0.84 4.34 -13.55
C ASN A 20 -0.19 3.35 -13.01
N TYR A 21 -0.65 3.61 -11.78
CA TYR A 21 -1.51 2.71 -11.01
C TYR A 21 -2.57 3.50 -10.24
N SER A 22 -3.61 2.77 -9.85
CA SER A 22 -4.51 3.12 -8.76
C SER A 22 -4.19 2.25 -7.55
N ILE A 23 -4.22 2.85 -6.36
CA ILE A 23 -4.08 2.12 -5.09
C ILE A 23 -5.40 2.27 -4.32
N THR A 24 -5.96 1.15 -3.90
CA THR A 24 -7.23 1.08 -3.17
C THR A 24 -7.11 0.18 -1.96
N THR A 25 -8.01 0.36 -1.00
CA THR A 25 -8.16 -0.56 0.12
C THR A 25 -8.71 -1.90 -0.38
N VAL A 26 -8.50 -2.96 0.38
CA VAL A 26 -9.36 -4.15 0.27
C VAL A 26 -10.79 -3.73 0.64
N ARG A 27 -11.80 -4.41 0.08
CA ARG A 27 -13.20 -4.19 0.48
C ARG A 27 -13.37 -4.49 1.96
N ASP A 28 -14.02 -3.59 2.68
CA ASP A 28 -14.37 -3.81 4.07
C ASP A 28 -15.62 -4.71 4.20
N PRO A 29 -16.05 -5.09 5.42
CA PRO A 29 -17.23 -5.94 5.61
C PRO A 29 -18.55 -5.36 5.10
N THR A 30 -18.63 -4.03 4.90
CA THR A 30 -19.79 -3.36 4.29
C THR A 30 -19.76 -3.39 2.77
N GLY A 31 -18.67 -3.91 2.18
CA GLY A 31 -18.39 -3.91 0.74
C GLY A 31 -17.76 -2.60 0.24
N ALA A 32 -17.53 -1.63 1.13
CA ALA A 32 -16.94 -0.34 0.79
C ALA A 32 -15.47 -0.48 0.40
N GLN A 33 -15.05 0.31 -0.57
CA GLN A 33 -13.68 0.36 -1.06
C GLN A 33 -13.27 1.81 -1.25
N PHE A 34 -12.14 2.18 -0.66
CA PHE A 34 -11.63 3.54 -0.68
C PHE A 34 -10.37 3.63 -1.54
N HIS A 35 -10.09 4.84 -2.03
CA HIS A 35 -8.87 5.14 -2.75
C HIS A 35 -7.82 5.70 -1.81
N LEU A 36 -6.54 5.43 -2.07
CA LEU A 36 -5.45 6.17 -1.46
C LEU A 36 -4.99 7.24 -2.44
N SER A 37 -4.91 8.49 -2.02
CA SER A 37 -4.36 9.59 -2.82
C SER A 37 -4.14 10.81 -1.91
N ARG A 38 -3.38 11.79 -2.41
CA ARG A 38 -3.41 13.16 -1.91
C ARG A 38 -4.81 13.77 -2.00
N SER A 39 -5.05 14.76 -1.14
CA SER A 39 -6.29 15.53 -1.14
C SER A 39 -6.46 16.31 -2.46
N PRO A 40 -7.68 16.45 -3.00
CA PRO A 40 -7.94 17.34 -4.15
C PRO A 40 -7.75 18.81 -3.83
N ALA A 41 -7.93 19.19 -2.56
CA ALA A 41 -7.75 20.54 -2.07
C ALA A 41 -6.59 20.53 -1.07
N GLU A 42 -5.51 21.21 -1.43
CA GLU A 42 -4.30 21.36 -0.63
C GLU A 42 -3.90 22.85 -0.60
N ASP A 43 -3.24 23.25 0.47
CA ASP A 43 -2.57 24.55 0.48
C ASP A 43 -1.44 24.60 -0.57
N ARG A 44 -1.01 25.82 -0.92
CA ARG A 44 0.06 26.06 -1.89
C ARG A 44 1.47 25.98 -1.29
N SER A 45 1.61 25.56 -0.03
CA SER A 45 2.93 25.43 0.59
C SER A 45 3.69 24.25 0.00
N LEU A 46 5.01 24.26 0.14
CA LEU A 46 5.86 23.12 -0.22
C LEU A 46 6.03 22.11 0.93
N LEU A 47 5.22 22.25 2.00
CA LEU A 47 5.19 21.28 3.09
C LEU A 47 4.72 19.90 2.57
N PRO A 48 5.23 18.80 3.16
CA PRO A 48 4.78 17.44 2.83
C PRO A 48 3.25 17.34 2.86
N LYS A 49 2.69 16.72 1.83
CA LYS A 49 1.24 16.61 1.64
C LYS A 49 0.74 15.25 2.12
N PRO A 50 -0.33 15.19 2.91
CA PRO A 50 -0.80 13.93 3.46
C PRO A 50 -1.38 13.03 2.36
N VAL A 51 -1.09 11.73 2.42
CA VAL A 51 -1.83 10.72 1.66
C VAL A 51 -3.00 10.27 2.50
N LEU A 52 -4.21 10.32 1.94
CA LEU A 52 -5.44 10.05 2.65
C LEU A 52 -6.18 8.85 2.05
N VAL A 53 -6.96 8.19 2.89
CA VAL A 53 -8.04 7.29 2.47
C VAL A 53 -9.23 8.16 2.03
N LEU A 54 -9.62 8.09 0.77
CA LEU A 54 -10.63 8.96 0.17
C LEU A 54 -11.85 8.14 -0.30
N PRO A 55 -13.09 8.61 -0.02
CA PRO A 55 -14.29 8.02 -0.60
C PRO A 55 -14.42 8.38 -2.08
N LYS A 56 -15.22 7.61 -2.82
CA LYS A 56 -15.70 8.04 -4.14
C LYS A 56 -16.77 9.13 -3.98
N PRO A 57 -16.94 10.06 -4.95
CA PRO A 57 -16.29 10.16 -6.25
C PRO A 57 -15.15 11.22 -6.29
N VAL A 58 -14.26 11.23 -5.30
CA VAL A 58 -13.17 12.22 -5.24
C VAL A 58 -12.22 12.09 -6.45
N THR A 59 -11.81 13.21 -7.07
CA THR A 59 -10.77 13.22 -8.12
C THR A 59 -9.43 12.76 -7.55
N LEU A 60 -8.80 11.79 -8.20
CA LEU A 60 -7.59 11.14 -7.70
C LEU A 60 -6.39 11.45 -8.57
N SER A 61 -5.23 11.63 -7.94
CA SER A 61 -3.97 11.62 -8.67
C SER A 61 -3.55 10.17 -8.92
N PRO A 62 -3.13 9.82 -10.15
CA PRO A 62 -2.58 8.50 -10.41
C PRO A 62 -1.29 8.29 -9.62
N TRP A 63 -1.03 7.05 -9.23
CA TRP A 63 0.21 6.65 -8.59
C TRP A 63 1.23 6.29 -9.65
N LYS A 64 2.40 6.93 -9.64
CA LYS A 64 3.52 6.51 -10.47
C LYS A 64 4.41 5.62 -9.61
N ILE A 65 4.50 4.34 -9.98
CA ILE A 65 5.34 3.36 -9.31
C ILE A 65 6.52 3.06 -10.21
N THR A 66 7.73 3.24 -9.69
CA THR A 66 8.98 2.96 -10.40
C THR A 66 9.72 1.86 -9.67
N ARG A 67 9.97 0.74 -10.35
CA ARG A 67 10.80 -0.35 -9.81
C ARG A 67 12.27 0.02 -9.97
N ASN A 68 12.99 0.00 -8.86
CA ASN A 68 14.42 0.27 -8.80
C ASN A 68 15.23 -0.98 -9.16
N SER A 69 16.51 -0.80 -9.51
CA SER A 69 17.42 -1.90 -9.87
C SER A 69 17.68 -2.88 -8.71
N ASP A 70 17.60 -2.40 -7.47
CA ASP A 70 17.74 -3.19 -6.23
C ASP A 70 16.46 -3.97 -5.85
N GLY A 71 15.41 -3.89 -6.67
CA GLY A 71 14.12 -4.55 -6.43
C GLY A 71 13.20 -3.83 -5.44
N THR A 72 13.59 -2.65 -4.95
CA THR A 72 12.70 -1.73 -4.24
C THR A 72 11.86 -0.91 -5.22
N TYR A 73 10.98 -0.06 -4.69
CA TYR A 73 10.07 0.77 -5.45
C TYR A 73 10.09 2.20 -4.95
N THR A 74 10.16 3.16 -5.87
CA THR A 74 9.79 4.54 -5.60
C THR A 74 8.32 4.71 -5.96
N ILE A 75 7.53 5.18 -5.00
CA ILE A 75 6.08 5.34 -5.13
C ILE A 75 5.79 6.84 -5.09
N GLU A 76 5.14 7.38 -6.12
CA GLU A 76 4.82 8.81 -6.23
C GLU A 76 3.30 9.03 -6.33
N ASN A 77 2.81 10.10 -5.70
CA ASN A 77 1.43 10.57 -5.88
C ASN A 77 1.40 12.09 -6.09
N GLY A 78 0.74 12.52 -7.18
CA GLY A 78 0.76 13.93 -7.60
C GLY A 78 2.18 14.45 -7.89
N GLY A 79 3.04 13.60 -8.44
CA GLY A 79 4.40 13.95 -8.87
C GLY A 79 5.47 14.01 -7.76
N ALA A 80 5.13 13.62 -6.52
CA ALA A 80 6.07 13.62 -5.41
C ALA A 80 6.20 12.23 -4.76
N PRO A 81 7.42 11.81 -4.36
CA PRO A 81 7.63 10.52 -3.71
C PRO A 81 6.93 10.50 -2.34
N VAL A 82 6.36 9.35 -1.98
CA VAL A 82 5.78 9.16 -0.65
C VAL A 82 6.79 8.58 0.32
N VAL A 83 6.74 9.07 1.56
CA VAL A 83 7.73 8.83 2.61
C VAL A 83 7.04 8.66 3.95
N ASN A 84 7.74 8.06 4.90
CA ASN A 84 7.32 7.99 6.30
C ASN A 84 7.78 9.27 7.05
N ILE A 85 6.84 10.03 7.60
CA ILE A 85 7.14 11.13 8.53
C ILE A 85 6.38 10.86 9.82
N LYS A 86 7.12 10.61 10.91
CA LYS A 86 6.57 10.36 12.26
C LYS A 86 5.49 9.27 12.29
N GLY A 87 5.67 8.19 11.52
CA GLY A 87 4.75 7.05 11.50
C GLY A 87 3.52 7.26 10.61
N GLN A 88 3.55 8.24 9.70
CA GLN A 88 2.45 8.58 8.80
C GLN A 88 2.96 8.76 7.37
N LEU A 89 2.06 8.55 6.40
CA LEU A 89 2.39 8.58 4.98
C LEU A 89 2.17 9.96 4.35
N PHE A 90 3.26 10.56 3.86
CA PHE A 90 3.23 11.86 3.20
C PHE A 90 3.87 11.81 1.82
N ALA A 91 3.34 12.58 0.87
CA ALA A 91 4.03 12.95 -0.36
C ALA A 91 4.98 14.12 -0.08
N GLN A 92 6.28 13.92 -0.28
CA GLN A 92 7.32 14.90 0.00
C GLN A 92 7.61 15.77 -1.22
N LEU A 93 7.12 17.01 -1.20
CA LEU A 93 7.26 17.94 -2.33
C LEU A 93 8.67 18.52 -2.50
N GLN A 94 9.47 18.52 -1.43
CA GLN A 94 10.87 18.95 -1.45
C GLN A 94 11.76 17.83 -0.96
N ALA A 95 12.79 17.49 -1.73
CA ALA A 95 13.78 16.52 -1.31
C ALA A 95 14.40 16.93 0.03
N GLN A 96 14.37 16.03 1.01
CA GLN A 96 15.06 16.21 2.28
C GLN A 96 16.14 15.14 2.42
N PRO A 97 17.39 15.54 2.73
CA PRO A 97 18.46 14.58 2.99
C PRO A 97 18.08 13.58 4.09
N GLY A 98 18.45 12.31 3.91
CA GLY A 98 18.24 11.26 4.91
C GLY A 98 16.82 10.70 5.00
N VAL A 99 15.87 11.17 4.19
CA VAL A 99 14.54 10.58 4.11
C VAL A 99 14.55 9.41 3.13
N GLU A 100 14.20 8.21 3.61
CA GLU A 100 14.03 7.03 2.78
C GLU A 100 12.76 7.15 1.93
N THR A 101 12.94 7.07 0.61
CA THR A 101 11.87 7.17 -0.39
C THR A 101 11.51 5.84 -1.04
N ARG A 102 12.31 4.80 -0.75
CA ARG A 102 12.12 3.46 -1.30
C ARG A 102 11.22 2.62 -0.40
N TRP A 103 10.43 1.78 -1.04
CA TRP A 103 9.51 0.84 -0.42
C TRP A 103 9.71 -0.56 -1.00
N ARG A 104 9.35 -1.59 -0.25
CA ARG A 104 9.14 -2.94 -0.78
C ARG A 104 7.66 -3.14 -1.03
N ILE A 105 7.33 -3.65 -2.21
CA ILE A 105 5.97 -4.06 -2.55
C ILE A 105 5.98 -5.58 -2.70
N THR A 106 5.25 -6.28 -1.84
CA THR A 106 5.20 -7.75 -1.85
C THR A 106 3.79 -8.21 -2.20
N SER A 107 3.66 -9.07 -3.20
CA SER A 107 2.37 -9.68 -3.56
C SER A 107 1.89 -10.63 -2.45
N VAL A 108 0.62 -10.49 -2.08
CA VAL A 108 -0.11 -11.43 -1.22
C VAL A 108 -1.27 -12.05 -2.01
N HIS A 109 -0.99 -12.48 -3.25
CA HIS A 109 -1.99 -12.96 -4.21
C HIS A 109 -2.82 -14.16 -3.70
N TRP A 110 -2.28 -15.00 -2.80
CA TRP A 110 -3.02 -16.09 -2.15
C TRP A 110 -4.17 -15.59 -1.25
N GLN A 111 -4.15 -14.30 -0.90
CA GLN A 111 -5.13 -13.60 -0.09
C GLN A 111 -6.11 -12.75 -0.91
N GLY A 112 -5.92 -12.72 -2.24
CA GLY A 112 -6.77 -12.08 -3.23
C GLY A 112 -5.96 -11.53 -4.40
N GLN A 113 -6.56 -11.53 -5.59
CA GLN A 113 -5.92 -11.03 -6.80
C GLN A 113 -5.53 -9.55 -6.66
N ASP A 114 -4.38 -9.18 -7.21
CA ASP A 114 -3.81 -7.82 -7.19
C ASP A 114 -3.64 -7.23 -5.79
N GLN A 115 -3.57 -8.07 -4.73
CA GLN A 115 -3.32 -7.61 -3.38
C GLN A 115 -1.83 -7.63 -3.05
N PHE A 116 -1.39 -6.55 -2.41
CA PHE A 116 -0.02 -6.31 -2.02
C PHE A 116 0.06 -5.74 -0.61
N ILE A 117 1.19 -5.97 0.05
CA ILE A 117 1.63 -5.19 1.22
C ILE A 117 2.74 -4.22 0.77
N ILE A 118 2.84 -3.08 1.44
CA ILE A 118 3.84 -2.05 1.17
C ILE A 118 4.63 -1.82 2.45
N GLU A 119 5.93 -2.09 2.43
CA GLU A 119 6.81 -2.14 3.59
C GLU A 119 8.02 -1.22 3.42
N SER A 120 8.61 -0.77 4.52
CA SER A 120 9.93 -0.16 4.53
C SER A 120 10.98 -1.12 3.95
N VAL A 121 12.12 -0.58 3.51
CA VAL A 121 13.19 -1.39 2.88
C VAL A 121 13.72 -2.49 3.82
N ASP A 122 13.78 -2.22 5.12
CA ASP A 122 14.17 -3.15 6.19
C ASP A 122 13.05 -4.09 6.65
N ARG A 123 11.81 -3.92 6.14
CA ARG A 123 10.60 -4.64 6.53
C ARG A 123 10.21 -4.49 8.01
N ALA A 124 10.73 -3.47 8.71
CA ALA A 124 10.37 -3.22 10.11
C ALA A 124 8.95 -2.65 10.26
N ALA A 125 8.45 -1.94 9.24
CA ALA A 125 7.12 -1.35 9.23
C ALA A 125 6.51 -1.37 7.83
N GLY A 126 5.20 -1.15 7.75
CA GLY A 126 4.50 -1.02 6.49
C GLY A 126 3.24 -0.19 6.62
N TRP A 127 2.59 0.02 5.48
CA TRP A 127 1.36 0.82 5.39
C TRP A 127 0.22 0.05 6.05
N SER A 128 -0.48 0.70 6.97
CA SER A 128 -1.62 0.12 7.67
C SER A 128 -2.72 1.15 7.86
N LEU A 129 -3.95 0.75 7.59
CA LEU A 129 -5.14 1.58 7.72
C LEU A 129 -5.69 1.54 9.14
N LYS A 130 -6.21 2.67 9.62
CA LYS A 130 -7.06 2.67 10.81
C LYS A 130 -8.41 2.06 10.46
N THR A 131 -8.87 1.13 11.30
CA THR A 131 -10.16 0.48 11.17
C THR A 131 -10.97 0.60 12.46
N THR A 132 -12.30 0.53 12.34
CA THR A 132 -13.20 0.35 13.48
C THR A 132 -13.07 -1.05 14.06
N ASP A 133 -13.71 -1.31 15.20
CA ASP A 133 -13.83 -2.65 15.78
C ASP A 133 -14.55 -3.64 14.84
N ALA A 134 -15.42 -3.12 13.97
CA ALA A 134 -16.09 -3.89 12.92
C ALA A 134 -15.24 -4.05 11.64
N ALA A 135 -13.94 -3.74 11.70
CA ALA A 135 -12.98 -3.80 10.58
C ALA A 135 -13.32 -2.90 9.38
N SER A 136 -14.19 -1.90 9.55
CA SER A 136 -14.46 -0.88 8.54
C SER A 136 -13.34 0.15 8.50
N VAL A 137 -12.98 0.61 7.31
CA VAL A 137 -11.90 1.60 7.14
C VAL A 137 -12.43 3.01 7.39
N PHE A 138 -11.70 3.80 8.17
CA PHE A 138 -12.01 5.24 8.32
C PHE A 138 -11.65 6.01 7.04
N SER A 139 -12.54 6.90 6.58
CA SER A 139 -12.23 7.83 5.49
C SER A 139 -11.57 9.12 6.01
N PHE A 140 -10.90 9.83 5.12
CA PHE A 140 -10.14 11.06 5.38
C PHE A 140 -9.05 10.94 6.45
N VAL A 141 -8.58 9.72 6.73
CA VAL A 141 -7.44 9.46 7.61
C VAL A 141 -6.21 9.10 6.78
N GLN A 142 -5.03 9.38 7.32
CA GLN A 142 -3.78 8.93 6.75
C GLN A 142 -3.51 7.46 7.12
N PRO A 143 -2.91 6.67 6.21
CA PRO A 143 -2.28 5.41 6.59
C PRO A 143 -1.20 5.62 7.66
N GLU A 144 -1.15 4.72 8.62
CA GLU A 144 -0.07 4.62 9.58
C GLU A 144 1.07 3.77 9.01
N ILE A 145 2.30 4.09 9.41
CA ILE A 145 3.49 3.30 9.12
C ILE A 145 3.91 2.60 10.41
N LYS A 146 3.60 1.31 10.53
CA LYS A 146 3.83 0.51 11.74
C LYS A 146 4.14 -0.95 11.40
N PRO A 147 4.67 -1.75 12.35
CA PRO A 147 4.85 -3.19 12.13
C PRO A 147 3.56 -3.85 11.65
N LEU A 148 3.66 -4.68 10.60
CA LEU A 148 2.50 -5.36 10.03
C LEU A 148 2.22 -6.65 10.79
N ALA A 149 1.02 -6.77 11.35
CA ALA A 149 0.58 -8.01 11.99
C ALA A 149 0.17 -9.06 10.95
N SER A 150 0.66 -10.28 11.13
CA SER A 150 0.31 -11.43 10.31
C SER A 150 0.18 -12.71 11.15
N THR A 151 -0.46 -13.73 10.59
CA THR A 151 -0.51 -15.07 11.19
C THR A 151 0.81 -15.80 11.06
N ARG A 152 1.03 -16.83 11.91
CA ARG A 152 2.18 -17.74 11.81
C ARG A 152 1.99 -18.86 10.77
N SER A 153 1.04 -18.71 9.83
CA SER A 153 0.78 -19.72 8.79
C SER A 153 1.79 -19.60 7.64
N ILE A 154 1.86 -20.64 6.79
CA ILE A 154 2.65 -20.64 5.56
C ILE A 154 1.68 -20.89 4.38
N PRO A 155 1.39 -19.89 3.53
CA PRO A 155 1.87 -18.50 3.60
C PRO A 155 1.23 -17.70 4.74
N PRO A 156 1.85 -16.60 5.20
CA PRO A 156 1.30 -15.73 6.24
C PRO A 156 0.03 -15.03 5.75
N GLN A 157 -0.90 -14.77 6.67
CA GLN A 157 -2.13 -14.03 6.40
C GLN A 157 -2.03 -12.65 7.05
N TYR A 158 -2.11 -11.61 6.23
CA TYR A 158 -2.11 -10.21 6.69
C TYR A 158 -3.53 -9.70 6.90
N GLN A 159 -3.71 -8.81 7.87
CA GLN A 159 -4.98 -8.15 8.12
C GLN A 159 -5.44 -7.33 6.89
N PRO A 160 -6.76 -7.19 6.62
CA PRO A 160 -7.26 -6.33 5.54
C PRO A 160 -6.71 -4.89 5.59
N SER A 161 -6.48 -4.36 6.78
CA SER A 161 -5.92 -3.02 7.00
C SER A 161 -4.48 -2.85 6.49
N ALA A 162 -3.72 -3.93 6.31
CA ALA A 162 -2.35 -3.90 5.82
C ALA A 162 -2.23 -4.24 4.33
N ARG A 163 -3.34 -4.59 3.68
CA ARG A 163 -3.38 -5.04 2.29
C ARG A 163 -3.99 -3.96 1.40
N PHE A 164 -3.42 -3.82 0.21
CA PHE A 164 -3.83 -2.84 -0.78
C PHE A 164 -4.01 -3.51 -2.13
N ILE A 165 -5.03 -3.09 -2.87
CA ILE A 165 -5.23 -3.49 -4.25
C ILE A 165 -4.53 -2.46 -5.14
N ILE A 166 -3.57 -2.92 -5.94
CA ILE A 166 -2.78 -2.07 -6.84
C ILE A 166 -3.09 -2.48 -8.29
N LYS A 167 -3.71 -1.59 -9.06
CA LYS A 167 -4.15 -1.86 -10.44
C LYS A 167 -3.59 -0.85 -11.43
N ARG A 168 -3.03 -1.35 -12.53
CA ARG A 168 -2.50 -0.50 -13.61
C ARG A 168 -3.62 0.31 -14.25
N ILE A 169 -3.33 1.54 -14.65
CA ILE A 169 -4.24 2.42 -15.39
C ILE A 169 -3.70 2.72 -16.80
#